data_AF-A0A834TM77-F1
#
_entry.id   AF-A0A834TM77-F1
#
_cell.length_a   1.000
_cell.length_b   1.000
_cell.length_c   1.000
_cell.angle_alpha   90.00
_cell.angle_beta   90.00
_cell.angle_gamma   90.00
#
_symmetry.space_group_name_H-M   'P 1'
#
loop_
_entity.id
_entity.type
_entity.pdbx_description
1 polymer ?
#
loop_
_entity_poly.entity_id
_entity_poly.type
_entity_poly.pdbx_seq_one_letter_code
_entity_poly.pdbx_strand_id
1 'polypeptide(L)'
;MDDGSCRNDPIQDMIHDAFGYHPNDETMDEVGVSRGEVWIATHKRSDGSAVNDAASVIIDKITSYEASGSCSSQEVSQYDSLAMALGSQEHSGRVRGLGLGPTPSQVFGVRARGRSSDPTYTEMQNELTQLRRKVIENEEQTRLKDAKLERMQAFQTSLLQSLPGYLPSQVLQNLEALNEGISQSPPSCNQRDGQPPPDS
;
A
#
# COMPACT_ATOMS: atom_id res chain seq x y z
N MET A 1 40.84 -15.96 -42.94
CA MET A 1 39.89 -14.90 -42.55
C MET A 1 38.58 -15.35 -43.15
N ASP A 2 37.85 -16.18 -42.42
CA ASP A 2 36.58 -16.73 -42.88
C ASP A 2 35.47 -15.75 -42.46
N ASP A 3 34.85 -15.15 -43.47
CA ASP A 3 33.67 -14.31 -43.38
C ASP A 3 32.43 -15.19 -43.18
N GLY A 4 32.26 -15.63 -41.93
CA GLY A 4 31.05 -16.33 -41.48
C GLY A 4 29.84 -15.38 -41.48
N SER A 5 29.27 -15.16 -42.66
CA SER A 5 27.95 -14.56 -42.87
C SER A 5 26.93 -15.27 -41.96
N CYS A 6 26.56 -14.60 -40.86
CA CYS A 6 25.46 -15.01 -40.01
C CYS A 6 24.20 -15.00 -40.88
N ARG A 7 23.67 -16.19 -41.17
CA ARG A 7 22.29 -16.30 -41.68
C ARG A 7 21.40 -15.70 -40.61
N ASN A 8 20.67 -14.63 -40.93
CA ASN A 8 19.67 -14.07 -40.03
C ASN A 8 18.67 -15.17 -39.67
N ASP A 9 18.43 -15.36 -38.37
CA ASP A 9 17.48 -16.34 -37.89
C ASP A 9 16.07 -15.91 -38.31
N PRO A 10 15.23 -16.80 -38.88
CA PRO A 10 13.86 -16.46 -39.30
C PRO A 10 13.00 -15.90 -38.16
N ILE A 11 13.34 -16.25 -36.92
CA ILE A 11 12.70 -15.73 -35.71
C ILE A 11 13.06 -14.25 -35.49
N GLN A 12 14.29 -13.87 -35.81
CA GLN A 12 14.81 -12.51 -35.67
C GLN A 12 14.19 -11.58 -36.72
N ASP A 13 14.02 -12.06 -37.95
CA ASP A 13 13.32 -11.33 -39.02
C ASP A 13 11.82 -11.15 -38.68
N MET A 14 11.16 -12.17 -38.10
CA MET A 14 9.77 -12.03 -37.60
C MET A 14 9.64 -10.98 -36.50
N ILE A 15 10.62 -10.87 -35.61
CA ILE A 15 10.65 -9.85 -34.54
C ILE A 15 10.79 -8.46 -35.17
N HIS A 16 11.71 -8.28 -36.13
CA HIS A 16 11.92 -6.99 -36.79
C HIS A 16 10.70 -6.49 -37.58
N ASP A 17 10.02 -7.38 -38.32
CA ASP A 17 8.80 -7.03 -39.07
C ASP A 17 7.60 -6.78 -38.15
N ALA A 18 7.48 -7.50 -37.03
CA ALA A 18 6.38 -7.33 -36.09
C ALA A 18 6.50 -6.05 -35.24
N PHE A 19 7.72 -5.59 -34.97
CA PHE A 19 7.99 -4.38 -34.17
C PHE A 19 8.30 -3.12 -35.01
N GLY A 20 8.30 -3.20 -36.35
CA GLY A 20 8.35 -2.02 -37.22
C GLY A 20 9.60 -1.15 -37.06
N TYR A 21 10.77 -1.76 -36.85
CA TYR A 21 12.00 -1.00 -36.59
C TYR A 21 12.57 -0.39 -37.90
N HIS A 22 12.26 0.89 -38.18
CA HIS A 22 12.85 1.66 -39.28
C HIS A 22 14.10 2.43 -38.76
N PRO A 23 15.33 2.17 -39.23
CA PRO A 23 16.55 2.68 -38.58
C PRO A 23 16.84 4.18 -38.68
N ASN A 24 15.92 5.04 -39.15
CA ASN A 24 16.25 6.41 -39.57
C ASN A 24 15.29 7.50 -39.07
N ASP A 25 14.78 7.43 -37.83
CA ASP A 25 14.11 8.59 -37.23
C ASP A 25 14.73 8.94 -35.86
N GLU A 26 15.39 10.09 -35.82
CA GLU A 26 16.08 10.65 -34.66
C GLU A 26 15.08 11.30 -33.70
N THR A 27 14.19 10.50 -33.11
CA THR A 27 13.52 10.80 -31.84
C THR A 27 13.17 9.47 -31.17
N MET A 28 13.99 9.05 -30.21
CA MET A 28 13.65 7.96 -29.28
C MET A 28 12.61 8.49 -28.29
N ASP A 29 11.39 8.75 -28.77
CA ASP A 29 10.25 8.50 -27.91
C ASP A 29 10.27 6.99 -27.71
N GLU A 30 10.74 6.53 -26.54
CA GLU A 30 10.59 5.13 -26.11
C GLU A 30 9.08 4.86 -26.00
N VAL A 31 8.42 4.62 -27.13
CA VAL A 31 7.07 4.06 -27.15
C VAL A 31 7.24 2.63 -26.69
N GLY A 32 7.19 2.44 -25.37
CA GLY A 32 7.27 1.13 -24.76
C GLY A 32 6.17 0.24 -25.31
N VAL A 33 6.56 -0.93 -25.83
CA VAL A 33 5.64 -1.95 -26.35
C VAL A 33 4.93 -2.63 -25.19
N SER A 34 3.61 -2.77 -25.27
CA SER A 34 2.81 -3.47 -24.27
C SER A 34 3.10 -4.97 -24.28
N ARG A 35 3.02 -5.62 -23.13
CA ARG A 35 3.06 -7.10 -23.11
C ARG A 35 1.89 -7.74 -23.86
N GLY A 36 0.77 -7.02 -24.00
CA GLY A 36 -0.39 -7.41 -24.78
C GLY A 36 -0.07 -7.46 -26.27
N GLU A 37 0.65 -6.47 -26.77
CA GLU A 37 1.16 -6.43 -28.15
C GLU A 37 2.12 -7.58 -28.44
N VAL A 38 3.06 -7.85 -27.51
CA VAL A 38 3.96 -9.03 -27.61
C VAL A 38 3.15 -10.33 -27.63
N TRP A 39 2.10 -10.44 -26.82
CA TRP A 39 1.24 -11.61 -26.81
C TRP A 39 0.47 -11.77 -28.11
N ILE A 40 -0.11 -10.69 -28.67
CA ILE A 40 -0.79 -10.70 -29.97
C ILE A 40 0.17 -11.14 -31.08
N ALA A 41 1.38 -10.58 -31.12
CA ALA A 41 2.38 -10.90 -32.13
C ALA A 41 2.76 -12.39 -32.10
N THR A 42 2.93 -12.96 -30.91
CA THR A 42 3.30 -14.38 -30.73
C THR A 42 2.16 -15.37 -30.97
N HIS A 43 0.90 -14.89 -30.99
CA HIS A 43 -0.31 -15.70 -31.19
C HIS A 43 -1.01 -15.44 -32.53
N LYS A 44 -0.33 -14.72 -33.44
CA LYS A 44 -0.70 -14.60 -34.85
C LYS A 44 0.23 -15.43 -35.72
N ARG A 45 -0.33 -15.99 -36.80
CA ARG A 45 0.44 -16.57 -37.90
C ARG A 45 0.99 -15.44 -38.79
N SER A 46 1.90 -15.81 -39.68
CA SER A 46 2.46 -14.88 -40.68
C SER A 46 1.43 -14.28 -41.64
N ASP A 47 0.26 -14.92 -41.80
CA ASP A 47 -0.88 -14.41 -42.58
C ASP A 47 -1.77 -13.43 -41.76
N GLY A 48 -1.40 -13.13 -40.52
CA GLY A 48 -2.13 -12.27 -39.60
C GLY A 48 -3.29 -12.95 -38.86
N SER A 49 -3.63 -14.20 -39.18
CA SER A 49 -4.69 -14.95 -38.51
C SER A 49 -4.28 -15.42 -37.11
N ALA A 50 -5.22 -15.49 -36.18
CA ALA A 50 -4.98 -16.06 -34.87
C ALA A 50 -4.64 -17.56 -34.97
N VAL A 51 -3.70 -18.04 -34.15
CA VAL A 51 -3.28 -19.45 -34.17
C VAL A 51 -4.42 -20.43 -33.87
N ASN A 52 -5.44 -20.01 -33.10
CA ASN A 52 -6.67 -20.75 -32.83
C ASN A 52 -7.80 -19.81 -32.35
N ASP A 53 -9.02 -20.34 -32.20
CA ASP A 53 -10.21 -19.57 -31.78
C ASP A 53 -10.04 -18.95 -30.39
N ALA A 54 -9.43 -19.68 -29.45
CA ALA A 54 -9.18 -19.18 -28.09
C ALA A 54 -8.23 -17.98 -28.12
N ALA A 55 -7.21 -18.03 -28.98
CA ALA A 55 -6.29 -16.92 -29.18
C ALA A 55 -7.00 -15.73 -29.80
N SER A 56 -7.87 -15.96 -30.80
CA SER A 56 -8.70 -14.89 -31.40
C SER A 56 -9.47 -14.12 -30.33
N VAL A 57 -10.16 -14.82 -29.44
CA VAL A 57 -10.93 -14.20 -28.34
C VAL A 57 -10.05 -13.37 -27.42
N ILE A 58 -8.84 -13.82 -27.11
CA ILE A 58 -7.92 -13.07 -26.25
C ILE A 58 -7.35 -11.85 -26.99
N ILE A 59 -6.98 -11.98 -28.27
CA ILE A 59 -6.52 -10.87 -29.12
C ILE A 59 -7.58 -9.77 -29.15
N ASP A 60 -8.84 -10.13 -29.38
CA ASP A 60 -9.96 -9.17 -29.43
C ASP A 60 -10.13 -8.44 -28.09
N LYS A 61 -10.03 -9.16 -26.97
CA LYS A 61 -10.10 -8.56 -25.63
C LYS A 61 -8.94 -7.60 -25.35
N ILE A 62 -7.69 -7.99 -25.65
CA ILE A 62 -6.50 -7.15 -25.46
C ILE A 62 -6.67 -5.86 -26.26
N THR A 63 -7.00 -6.00 -27.55
CA THR A 63 -7.21 -4.87 -28.47
C THR A 63 -8.32 -3.94 -27.94
N SER A 64 -9.42 -4.50 -27.41
CA SER A 64 -10.49 -3.71 -26.81
C SER A 64 -10.05 -2.94 -25.56
N TYR A 65 -9.25 -3.54 -24.68
CA TYR A 65 -8.79 -2.87 -23.45
C TYR A 65 -7.78 -1.75 -23.73
N GLU A 66 -6.91 -1.96 -24.72
CA GLU A 66 -5.91 -0.97 -25.14
C GLU A 66 -6.57 0.19 -25.87
N ALA A 67 -7.53 -0.08 -26.76
CA ALA A 67 -8.30 0.96 -27.44
C ALA A 67 -9.15 1.82 -26.49
N SER A 68 -9.65 1.24 -25.40
CA SER A 68 -10.46 1.98 -24.42
C SER A 68 -9.64 2.78 -23.41
N GLY A 69 -8.30 2.66 -23.42
CA GLY A 69 -7.41 3.29 -22.44
C GLY A 69 -7.67 2.84 -20.99
N SER A 70 -8.37 1.72 -20.79
CA SER A 70 -8.79 1.24 -19.47
C SER A 70 -7.67 0.51 -18.71
N CYS A 71 -6.56 0.24 -19.39
CA CYS A 71 -5.36 -0.36 -18.83
C CYS A 71 -4.13 0.48 -19.23
N SER A 72 -3.10 0.48 -18.38
CA SER A 72 -1.80 1.03 -18.76
C SER A 72 -1.26 0.22 -19.93
N SER A 73 -1.17 0.84 -21.11
CA SER A 73 -0.70 0.17 -22.33
C SER A 73 0.83 0.05 -22.36
N GLN A 74 1.56 0.69 -21.44
CA GLN A 74 3.02 0.73 -21.48
C GLN A 74 3.67 0.19 -20.19
N GLU A 75 2.93 0.09 -19.10
CA GLU A 75 3.44 -0.43 -17.83
C GLU A 75 2.94 -1.85 -17.54
N VAL A 76 3.89 -2.72 -17.21
CA VAL A 76 3.66 -4.12 -16.84
C VAL A 76 2.93 -4.16 -15.48
N SER A 77 1.62 -4.37 -15.49
CA SER A 77 0.77 -4.38 -14.28
C SER A 77 0.02 -5.70 -14.04
N GLN A 78 -0.44 -5.94 -12.81
CA GLN A 78 -1.37 -7.06 -12.52
C GLN A 78 -2.75 -6.88 -13.17
N TYR A 79 -3.03 -5.69 -13.71
CA TYR A 79 -4.33 -5.29 -14.28
C TYR A 79 -4.19 -4.71 -15.69
N ASP A 80 -3.11 -5.05 -16.40
CA ASP A 80 -2.95 -4.62 -17.78
C ASP A 80 -3.85 -5.38 -18.76
N SER A 81 -3.82 -4.98 -20.04
CA SER A 81 -4.67 -5.52 -21.12
C SER A 81 -4.61 -7.06 -21.17
N LEU A 82 -3.39 -7.61 -21.11
CA LEU A 82 -3.15 -9.05 -21.14
C LEU A 82 -3.72 -9.74 -19.89
N ALA A 83 -3.44 -9.20 -18.69
CA ALA A 83 -3.96 -9.75 -17.45
C ALA A 83 -5.50 -9.76 -17.42
N MET A 84 -6.12 -8.68 -17.87
CA MET A 84 -7.59 -8.55 -17.96
C MET A 84 -8.18 -9.51 -19.00
N ALA A 85 -7.56 -9.64 -20.17
CA ALA A 85 -8.03 -10.52 -21.23
C ALA A 85 -7.99 -12.01 -20.84
N LEU A 86 -6.94 -12.41 -20.12
CA LEU A 86 -6.76 -13.77 -19.62
C LEU A 86 -7.65 -14.08 -18.41
N GLY A 87 -8.17 -13.07 -17.72
CA GLY A 87 -9.08 -13.21 -16.58
C GLY A 87 -8.53 -14.05 -15.42
N SER A 88 -7.22 -14.28 -15.40
CA SER A 88 -6.54 -15.14 -14.43
C SER A 88 -5.25 -14.49 -13.98
N GLN A 89 -4.89 -14.77 -12.73
CA GLN A 89 -3.63 -14.29 -12.19
C GLN A 89 -2.44 -14.88 -12.95
N GLU A 90 -1.37 -14.09 -13.06
CA GLU A 90 -0.07 -14.54 -13.55
C GLU A 90 0.37 -15.85 -12.88
N HIS A 91 0.87 -16.79 -13.69
CA HIS A 91 1.27 -18.11 -13.22
C HIS A 91 2.63 -18.05 -12.50
N SER A 92 2.92 -19.02 -11.63
CA SER A 92 4.27 -19.11 -11.04
C SER A 92 5.31 -19.42 -12.11
N GLY A 93 6.45 -18.73 -12.08
CA GLY A 93 7.52 -18.92 -13.06
C GLY A 93 8.02 -17.58 -13.60
N ARG A 94 7.69 -17.29 -14.86
CA ARG A 94 8.08 -16.08 -15.60
C ARG A 94 6.84 -15.29 -15.98
N VAL A 95 6.96 -13.97 -16.01
CA VAL A 95 5.87 -13.09 -16.45
C VAL A 95 5.59 -13.30 -17.95
N ARG A 96 4.32 -13.56 -18.30
CA ARG A 96 3.87 -13.66 -19.70
C ARG A 96 4.18 -12.37 -20.47
N GLY A 97 4.61 -12.53 -21.71
CA GLY A 97 4.94 -11.42 -22.60
C GLY A 97 6.31 -10.77 -22.32
N LEU A 98 7.08 -11.26 -21.33
CA LEU A 98 8.45 -10.78 -21.04
C LEU A 98 9.55 -11.82 -21.36
N GLY A 99 9.25 -12.85 -22.15
CA GLY A 99 10.20 -13.88 -22.56
C GLY A 99 10.85 -14.64 -21.38
N LEU A 100 12.18 -14.74 -21.38
CA LEU A 100 12.97 -15.31 -20.27
C LEU A 100 13.10 -14.36 -19.05
N GLY A 101 12.29 -13.31 -19.00
CA GLY A 101 12.40 -12.18 -18.10
C GLY A 101 12.09 -12.46 -16.62
N PRO A 102 11.66 -11.44 -15.87
CA PRO A 102 11.55 -11.53 -14.42
C PRO A 102 10.48 -12.53 -13.96
N THR A 103 10.59 -12.96 -12.71
CA THR A 103 9.52 -13.69 -12.04
C THR A 103 8.37 -12.73 -11.69
N PRO A 104 7.12 -13.23 -11.57
CA PRO A 104 6.00 -12.41 -11.10
C PRO A 104 6.26 -11.71 -9.76
N SER A 105 7.06 -12.30 -8.87
CA SER A 105 7.40 -11.68 -7.58
C SER A 105 8.34 -10.48 -7.69
N GLN A 106 9.17 -10.43 -8.74
CA GLN A 106 10.05 -9.30 -9.00
C GLN A 106 9.29 -8.12 -9.60
N VAL A 107 8.28 -8.39 -10.42
CA VAL A 107 7.49 -7.36 -11.12
C VAL A 107 6.32 -6.88 -10.27
N PHE A 108 5.54 -7.82 -9.73
CA PHE A 108 4.28 -7.51 -9.05
C PHE A 108 4.35 -7.61 -7.53
N GLY A 109 5.54 -7.85 -7.00
CA GLY A 109 5.78 -8.11 -5.58
C GLY A 109 5.41 -9.53 -5.15
N VAL A 110 5.88 -9.91 -3.95
CA VAL A 110 5.49 -11.16 -3.33
C VAL A 110 4.05 -11.03 -2.87
N ARG A 111 3.12 -11.69 -3.57
CA ARG A 111 1.79 -11.94 -3.01
C ARG A 111 2.00 -12.75 -1.74
N ALA A 112 1.57 -12.22 -0.60
CA ALA A 112 1.45 -13.00 0.61
C ALA A 112 0.56 -14.18 0.25
N ARG A 113 1.16 -15.35 0.00
CA ARG A 113 0.40 -16.60 -0.05
C ARG A 113 -0.39 -16.56 1.24
N GLY A 114 -1.72 -16.68 1.16
CA GLY A 114 -2.57 -16.78 2.33
C GLY A 114 -2.08 -17.94 3.19
N ARG A 115 -1.10 -17.68 4.04
CA ARG A 115 -0.69 -18.49 5.15
C ARG A 115 -1.74 -18.18 6.19
N SER A 116 -2.93 -18.75 6.03
CA SER A 116 -3.95 -18.79 7.08
C SER A 116 -3.49 -19.57 8.32
N SER A 117 -2.23 -19.99 8.39
CA SER A 117 -1.62 -20.70 9.51
C SER A 117 -0.15 -20.32 9.67
N ASP A 118 0.17 -19.02 9.56
CA ASP A 118 1.38 -18.54 10.23
C ASP A 118 1.06 -18.39 11.73
N PRO A 119 1.58 -19.24 12.63
CA PRO A 119 1.25 -19.19 14.06
C PRO A 119 1.48 -17.79 14.65
N THR A 120 2.48 -17.06 14.14
CA THR A 120 2.77 -15.68 14.54
C THR A 120 1.66 -14.70 14.17
N TYR A 121 1.01 -14.89 13.01
CA TYR A 121 -0.13 -14.03 12.60
C TYR A 121 -1.37 -14.32 13.46
N THR A 122 -1.61 -15.58 13.80
CA THR A 122 -2.72 -15.95 14.69
C THR A 122 -2.54 -15.44 16.11
N GLU A 123 -1.30 -15.46 16.63
CA GLU A 123 -0.95 -14.87 17.92
C GLU A 123 -1.18 -13.36 17.91
N MET A 124 -0.69 -12.66 16.88
CA MET A 124 -0.90 -11.23 16.72
C MET A 124 -2.40 -10.86 16.66
N GLN A 125 -3.23 -11.63 15.94
CA GLN A 125 -4.68 -11.42 15.88
C GLN A 125 -5.36 -11.64 17.23
N ASN A 126 -4.92 -12.66 17.98
CA ASN A 126 -5.41 -12.92 19.33
C ASN A 126 -5.03 -11.80 20.30
N GLU A 127 -3.79 -11.30 20.22
CA GLU A 127 -3.32 -10.16 21.01
C GLU A 127 -4.12 -8.89 20.70
N LEU A 128 -4.34 -8.60 19.42
CA LEU A 128 -5.14 -7.44 18.99
C LEU A 128 -6.56 -7.52 19.54
N THR A 129 -7.15 -8.71 19.51
CA THR A 129 -8.50 -8.96 20.05
C THR A 129 -8.55 -8.79 21.58
N GLN A 130 -7.52 -9.29 22.29
CA GLN A 130 -7.41 -9.11 23.74
C GLN A 130 -7.20 -7.64 24.13
N LEU A 131 -6.35 -6.91 23.41
CA LEU A 131 -6.11 -5.48 23.62
C LEU A 131 -7.37 -4.66 23.42
N ARG A 132 -8.14 -4.92 22.34
CA ARG A 132 -9.43 -4.25 22.10
C ARG A 132 -10.41 -4.47 23.25
N ARG A 133 -10.49 -5.69 23.79
CA ARG A 133 -11.36 -5.98 24.95
C ARG A 133 -10.93 -5.18 26.18
N LYS A 134 -9.63 -5.13 26.48
CA LYS A 134 -9.09 -4.36 27.61
C LYS A 134 -9.33 -2.86 27.49
N VAL A 135 -9.27 -2.31 26.27
CA VAL A 135 -9.58 -0.89 26.03
C VAL A 135 -11.04 -0.61 26.38
N ILE A 136 -11.98 -1.42 25.88
CA ILE A 136 -13.41 -1.26 26.19
C ILE A 136 -13.67 -1.36 27.70
N GLU A 137 -13.08 -2.36 28.37
CA GLU A 137 -13.24 -2.54 29.82
C GLU A 137 -12.66 -1.35 30.62
N ASN A 138 -11.49 -0.84 30.22
CA ASN A 138 -10.89 0.33 30.86
C ASN A 138 -11.70 1.60 30.61
N GLU A 139 -12.27 1.78 29.42
CA GLU A 139 -13.16 2.89 29.10
C GLU A 139 -14.41 2.84 29.99
N GLU A 140 -15.04 1.68 30.16
CA GLU A 140 -16.17 1.51 31.06
C GLU A 140 -15.80 1.79 32.52
N GLN A 141 -14.66 1.29 32.99
CA GLN A 141 -14.17 1.60 34.34
C GLN A 141 -13.92 3.10 34.54
N THR A 142 -13.43 3.79 33.51
CA THR A 142 -13.21 5.23 33.55
C THR A 142 -14.53 5.96 33.66
N ARG A 143 -15.53 5.61 32.84
CA ARG A 143 -16.88 6.19 32.92
C ARG A 143 -17.53 5.98 34.29
N LEU A 144 -17.33 4.82 34.91
CA LEU A 144 -17.83 4.54 36.25
C LEU A 144 -17.14 5.39 37.32
N LYS A 145 -15.82 5.57 37.23
CA LYS A 145 -15.06 6.44 38.15
C LYS A 145 -15.50 7.89 37.98
N ASP A 146 -15.70 8.36 36.75
CA ASP A 146 -16.16 9.71 36.44
C ASP A 146 -17.57 9.94 36.99
N ALA A 147 -18.50 9.01 36.77
CA ALA A 147 -19.87 9.12 37.32
C ALA A 147 -19.88 9.12 38.85
N LYS A 148 -18.99 8.36 39.49
CA LYS A 148 -18.84 8.37 40.96
C LYS A 148 -18.27 9.71 41.45
N LEU A 149 -17.28 10.26 40.74
CA LEU A 149 -16.69 11.56 41.04
C LEU A 149 -17.74 12.67 40.92
N GLU A 150 -18.51 12.67 39.83
CA GLU A 150 -19.60 13.62 39.59
C GLU A 150 -20.66 13.55 40.69
N ARG A 151 -21.06 12.34 41.11
CA ARG A 151 -22.02 12.18 42.21
C ARG A 151 -21.51 12.74 43.54
N MET A 152 -20.22 12.53 43.83
CA MET A 152 -19.59 13.07 45.03
C MET A 152 -19.48 14.61 44.95
N GLN A 153 -19.14 15.15 43.79
CA GLN A 153 -19.07 16.58 43.56
C GLN A 153 -20.45 17.25 43.65
N ALA A 154 -21.50 16.61 43.14
CA ALA A 154 -22.88 17.07 43.27
C ALA A 154 -23.31 17.11 44.75
N PHE A 155 -22.96 16.08 45.53
CA PHE A 155 -23.21 16.06 46.97
C PHE A 155 -22.47 17.19 47.70
N GLN A 156 -21.17 17.39 47.41
CA GLN A 156 -20.39 18.49 47.98
C GLN A 156 -20.98 19.86 47.64
N THR A 157 -21.40 20.06 46.39
CA THR A 157 -22.04 21.31 45.94
C THR A 157 -23.36 21.55 46.65
N SER A 158 -24.18 20.50 46.84
CA SER A 158 -25.44 20.59 47.58
C SER A 158 -25.22 21.00 49.04
N LEU A 159 -24.21 20.43 49.71
CA LEU A 159 -23.85 20.84 51.07
C LEU A 159 -23.44 22.32 51.12
N LEU A 160 -22.60 22.77 50.18
CA LEU A 160 -22.17 24.17 50.11
C LEU A 160 -23.32 25.15 49.88
N GLN A 161 -24.32 24.79 49.06
CA GLN A 161 -25.52 25.61 48.82
C GLN A 161 -26.46 25.68 50.03
N SER A 162 -26.47 24.64 50.88
CA SER A 162 -27.29 24.60 52.09
C SER A 162 -26.72 25.43 53.25
N LEU A 163 -25.48 25.91 53.14
CA LEU A 163 -24.86 26.78 54.13
C LEU A 163 -25.24 28.24 53.85
N PRO A 164 -25.87 28.94 54.81
CA PRO A 164 -26.17 30.36 54.63
C PRO A 164 -24.87 31.19 54.63
N GLY A 165 -24.39 31.52 53.43
CA GLY A 165 -23.65 32.76 53.14
C GLY A 165 -22.29 33.01 53.79
N TYR A 166 -21.57 32.00 54.31
CA TYR A 166 -20.20 32.21 54.80
C TYR A 166 -19.29 31.02 54.47
N LEU A 167 -18.45 31.16 53.44
CA LEU A 167 -17.31 30.26 53.24
C LEU A 167 -16.09 30.88 53.94
N PRO A 168 -15.36 30.11 54.79
CA PRO A 168 -14.14 30.61 55.43
C PRO A 168 -13.13 31.13 54.40
N SER A 169 -12.51 32.28 54.67
CA SER A 169 -11.56 32.95 53.77
C SER A 169 -10.42 32.04 53.26
N GLN A 170 -10.03 31.05 54.07
CA GLN A 170 -9.04 30.04 53.73
C GLN A 170 -9.48 29.15 52.56
N VAL A 171 -10.78 28.85 52.45
CA VAL A 171 -11.34 28.02 51.36
C VAL A 171 -11.39 28.81 50.05
N LEU A 172 -11.71 30.10 50.11
CA LEU A 172 -11.69 31.00 48.96
C LEU A 172 -10.27 31.18 48.40
N GLN A 173 -9.29 31.40 49.27
CA GLN A 173 -7.87 31.51 48.87
C GLN A 173 -7.36 30.24 48.18
N ASN A 174 -7.75 29.06 48.68
CA ASN A 174 -7.34 27.80 48.07
C ASN A 174 -8.00 27.55 46.70
N LEU A 175 -9.25 28.02 46.50
CA LEU A 175 -9.95 27.91 45.21
C LEU A 175 -9.32 28.81 44.14
N GLU A 176 -8.96 30.05 44.52
CA GLU A 176 -8.26 31.00 43.65
C GLU A 176 -6.86 30.48 43.27
N ALA A 177 -6.12 29.92 44.22
CA ALA A 177 -4.79 29.35 43.98
C ALA A 177 -4.80 28.14 43.02
N LEU A 178 -5.86 27.32 43.02
CA LEU A 178 -5.99 26.17 42.12
C LEU A 178 -6.36 26.58 40.68
N ASN A 179 -7.12 27.67 40.51
CA ASN A 179 -7.46 28.20 39.19
C ASN A 179 -6.24 28.82 38.47
N GLU A 180 -5.35 29.47 39.23
CA GLU A 180 -4.08 30.01 38.74
C GLU A 180 -3.05 28.91 38.39
N GLY A 181 -3.16 27.72 39.00
CA GLY A 181 -2.24 26.60 38.78
C GLY A 181 -2.41 25.85 37.44
N ILE A 182 -3.53 26.02 36.73
CA ILE A 182 -3.81 25.34 35.45
C ILE A 182 -3.17 26.07 34.25
N SER A 183 -2.79 27.35 34.42
CA SER A 183 -2.22 28.18 33.33
C SER A 183 -0.69 28.08 33.19
N GLN A 184 -0.01 27.33 34.07
CA GLN A 184 1.43 27.12 33.96
C GLN A 184 1.72 25.77 33.29
N SER A 185 1.86 25.79 31.96
CA SER A 185 2.53 24.72 31.23
C SER A 185 3.88 24.41 31.88
N PRO A 186 4.29 23.13 32.05
CA PRO A 186 5.60 22.83 32.57
C PRO A 186 6.68 23.44 31.66
N PRO A 187 7.81 23.94 32.21
CA PRO A 187 8.88 24.48 31.39
C PRO A 187 9.43 23.41 30.46
N SER A 188 9.45 23.73 29.17
CA SER A 188 10.09 22.96 28.10
C SER A 188 11.53 22.61 28.49
N CYS A 189 11.80 21.34 28.72
CA CYS A 189 13.16 20.87 28.96
C CYS A 189 13.88 20.74 27.61
N ASN A 190 14.57 21.81 27.19
CA ASN A 190 15.56 21.75 26.13
C ASN A 190 16.61 22.84 26.34
N GLN A 191 17.71 22.51 27.01
CA GLN A 191 19.06 22.95 26.68
C GLN A 191 20.02 22.33 27.70
N ARG A 192 20.73 21.27 27.31
CA ARG A 192 22.04 20.97 27.88
C ARG A 192 23.05 21.07 26.75
N ASP A 193 23.75 22.19 26.78
CA ASP A 193 24.90 22.47 25.96
C ASP A 193 25.94 21.35 26.09
N GLY A 194 26.56 21.06 24.95
CA GLY A 194 27.54 20.01 24.81
C GLY A 194 28.76 20.24 25.69
N GLN A 195 29.16 19.19 26.39
CA GLN A 195 30.47 19.10 27.01
C GLN A 195 31.11 17.80 26.52
N PRO A 196 32.24 17.85 25.80
CA PRO A 196 32.90 16.64 25.32
C PRO A 196 33.52 15.86 26.51
N PRO A 197 33.60 14.52 26.41
CA PRO A 197 34.13 13.69 27.49
C PRO A 197 35.64 13.87 27.66
N PRO A 198 36.17 13.69 28.87
CA PRO A 198 37.61 13.78 29.14
C PRO A 198 38.36 12.57 28.57
N ASP A 199 39.54 12.86 28.01
CA ASP A 199 40.49 11.87 27.49
C ASP A 199 40.88 10.81 28.54
N SER A 200 40.90 9.56 28.12
CA SER A 200 41.65 8.45 28.74
C SER A 200 41.95 7.38 27.69
#